data_AF-A0A0Q0VWF8-F1
#
_entry.id   AF-A0A0Q0VWF8-F1
#
_cell.length_a   1.000
_cell.length_b   1.000
_cell.length_c   1.000
_cell.angle_alpha   90.00
_cell.angle_beta   90.00
_cell.angle_gamma   90.00
#
_symmetry.space_group_name_H-M   'P 1'
#
loop_
_entity.id
_entity.type
_entity.pdbx_description
1 polymer ?
#
loop_
_entity_poly.entity_id
_entity_poly.type
_entity_poly.pdbx_seq_one_letter_code
_entity_poly.pdbx_strand_id
1 'polypeptide(L)'
;MNMKKVGIFLYLSILVLSLFMGQCAPRTGETGFTTDDSEYETGYIQAVSPDTLANLLLTLAEEHFTEANEALKNENYNLAHQIASDGMRYLLDIPIEEVYDSFIVSRYNLNLRRISSAQIRAANGLWGYPVMETTEQLLINISVNDRIEQIMNYYTGGGRSSMMTYLRRSGKYLPMIEDILEDYNLPHDIAYLPIIESGYSPNAISPASAAGIWQFIPSTARTFGLKINSYVDERRDPYKSTIAAARYLSSLYERFGDWNLALAGYNCGEHGVERAINSAGTDDYWRLSLPNETMGYVPAALAVMLIAREPEIYGMSVNYEEPWQYDTVYVHGPVNLSLIANSVGSTKDDIKELNPQLLQSFTPPGETLYLVRIPPNTNELFHVNFDPLPESEKYLSQSTISSLTAPPPPQYRTYTIREGDTLTRIASRLGVTVEDLKRWNPSVRERYLSVGSTLRYRSR
;
A
#
# COMPACT_ATOMS: atom_id res chain seq x y z
N MET A 1 0.81 -19.86 38.59
CA MET A 1 -0.10 -18.77 38.16
C MET A 1 -0.77 -18.18 39.41
N ASN A 2 -0.56 -16.89 39.70
CA ASN A 2 -0.86 -16.28 41.00
C ASN A 2 -2.33 -15.85 41.07
N MET A 3 -3.08 -16.16 42.14
CA MET A 3 -4.54 -15.92 42.24
C MET A 3 -4.95 -14.45 42.06
N LYS A 4 -4.03 -13.50 42.28
CA LYS A 4 -4.23 -12.08 41.98
C LYS A 4 -4.40 -11.79 40.47
N LYS A 5 -3.76 -12.57 39.58
CA LYS A 5 -3.85 -12.42 38.12
C LYS A 5 -5.22 -12.86 37.59
N VAL A 6 -5.82 -13.89 38.19
CA VAL A 6 -7.18 -14.37 37.83
C VAL A 6 -8.25 -13.35 38.25
N GLY A 7 -8.08 -12.70 39.40
CA GLY A 7 -8.99 -11.63 39.86
C GLY A 7 -8.99 -10.40 38.95
N ILE A 8 -7.82 -10.00 38.45
CA ILE A 8 -7.68 -8.87 37.51
C ILE A 8 -8.31 -9.22 36.15
N PHE A 9 -8.11 -10.47 35.68
CA PHE A 9 -8.70 -10.96 34.43
C PHE A 9 -10.23 -10.96 34.48
N LEU A 10 -10.83 -11.51 35.55
CA LEU A 10 -12.28 -11.49 35.75
C LEU A 10 -12.84 -10.07 35.89
N TYR A 11 -12.13 -9.17 36.57
CA TYR A 11 -12.55 -7.78 36.73
C TYR A 11 -12.55 -7.01 35.40
N LEU A 12 -11.53 -7.22 34.55
CA LEU A 12 -11.41 -6.61 33.22
C LEU A 12 -12.43 -7.17 32.22
N SER A 13 -12.68 -8.48 32.24
CA SER A 13 -13.71 -9.10 31.39
C SER A 13 -15.11 -8.57 31.72
N ILE A 14 -15.42 -8.37 33.01
CA ILE A 14 -16.69 -7.79 33.46
C ILE A 14 -16.83 -6.32 33.05
N LEU A 15 -15.74 -5.55 33.08
CA LEU A 15 -15.70 -4.14 32.64
C LEU A 15 -15.93 -3.97 31.13
N VAL A 16 -15.34 -4.84 30.31
CA VAL A 16 -15.52 -4.84 28.85
C VAL A 16 -16.95 -5.27 28.48
N LEU A 17 -17.50 -6.28 29.14
CA LEU A 17 -18.89 -6.72 28.95
C LEU A 17 -19.92 -5.66 29.35
N SER A 18 -19.66 -4.90 30.42
CA SER A 18 -20.58 -3.84 30.88
C SER A 18 -20.53 -2.59 29.99
N LEU A 19 -19.40 -2.30 29.34
CA LEU A 19 -19.28 -1.25 28.32
C LEU A 19 -20.01 -1.61 27.01
N PHE A 20 -20.01 -2.89 26.62
CA PHE A 20 -20.76 -3.38 25.45
C PHE A 20 -22.28 -3.40 25.68
N MET A 21 -22.73 -3.81 26.87
CA MET A 21 -24.17 -3.85 27.18
C MET A 21 -24.79 -2.45 27.37
N GLY A 22 -24.00 -1.44 27.74
CA GLY A 22 -24.45 -0.06 27.88
C GLY A 22 -24.77 0.67 26.56
N GLN A 23 -24.34 0.14 25.40
CA GLN A 23 -24.57 0.75 24.09
C GLN A 23 -25.77 0.15 23.31
N CYS A 24 -26.47 -0.84 23.87
CA CYS A 24 -27.61 -1.51 23.21
C CYS A 24 -29.00 -1.22 23.81
N ALA A 25 -29.20 -0.11 24.54
CA ALA A 25 -30.53 0.29 24.99
C ALA A 25 -31.19 1.30 24.02
N PRO A 26 -32.39 1.02 23.46
CA PRO A 26 -33.10 1.97 22.62
C PRO A 26 -33.66 3.15 23.44
N ARG A 27 -33.49 4.36 22.92
CA ARG A 27 -34.13 5.58 23.45
C ARG A 27 -35.62 5.62 23.04
N THR A 28 -36.51 5.24 23.95
CA THR A 28 -37.91 5.70 24.05
C THR A 28 -38.30 5.66 25.53
N GLY A 29 -38.69 6.73 26.22
CA GLY A 29 -39.96 7.42 26.05
C GLY A 29 -40.97 6.89 27.08
N GLU A 30 -41.14 7.63 28.19
CA GLU A 30 -42.23 7.61 29.18
C GLU A 30 -42.81 6.25 29.68
N THR A 31 -42.68 5.98 30.98
CA THR A 31 -43.79 5.75 31.94
C THR A 31 -43.22 5.43 33.33
N GLY A 32 -43.82 6.02 34.36
CA GLY A 32 -43.34 5.91 35.73
C GLY A 32 -43.66 4.57 36.39
N PHE A 33 -42.74 4.12 37.23
CA PHE A 33 -43.03 3.27 38.39
C PHE A 33 -42.01 3.58 39.49
N THR A 34 -42.52 4.01 40.64
CA THR A 34 -41.81 4.13 41.91
C THR A 34 -41.82 2.78 42.60
N THR A 35 -40.66 2.26 43.01
CA THR A 35 -40.51 1.51 44.25
C THR A 35 -39.07 1.64 44.75
N ASP A 36 -38.95 2.14 45.97
CA ASP A 36 -37.83 1.96 46.87
C ASP A 36 -37.31 0.52 46.82
N ASP A 37 -35.99 0.37 46.71
CA ASP A 37 -35.25 -0.60 47.52
C ASP A 37 -33.78 -0.14 47.59
N SER A 38 -33.45 0.38 48.76
CA SER A 38 -32.10 0.69 49.23
C SER A 38 -31.30 -0.60 49.41
N GLU A 39 -30.09 -0.63 48.83
CA GLU A 39 -28.87 -1.31 49.30
C GLU A 39 -28.05 -1.82 48.12
N TYR A 40 -27.45 -0.91 47.33
CA TYR A 40 -26.14 -1.13 46.75
C TYR A 40 -25.52 0.25 46.57
N GLU A 41 -24.48 0.57 47.35
CA GLU A 41 -23.58 1.67 47.05
C GLU A 41 -23.02 1.45 45.64
N THR A 42 -23.63 2.09 44.64
CA THR A 42 -23.01 2.33 43.35
C THR A 42 -21.85 3.28 43.58
N GLY A 43 -20.71 2.74 43.99
CA GLY A 43 -19.42 3.38 43.75
C GLY A 43 -19.34 3.63 42.25
N TYR A 44 -19.48 4.91 41.87
CA TYR A 44 -19.24 5.38 40.51
C TYR A 44 -17.88 4.83 40.08
N ILE A 45 -17.88 3.79 39.22
CA ILE A 45 -16.69 3.39 38.48
C ILE A 45 -16.37 4.61 37.61
N GLN A 46 -15.37 5.39 38.02
CA GLN A 46 -14.81 6.41 37.14
C GLN A 46 -14.40 5.69 35.86
N ALA A 47 -15.03 6.06 34.75
CA ALA A 47 -14.67 5.53 33.45
C ALA A 47 -13.17 5.77 33.25
N VAL A 48 -12.40 4.68 33.16
CA VAL A 48 -10.98 4.73 32.81
C VAL A 48 -10.92 5.39 31.44
N SER A 49 -10.17 6.50 31.31
CA SER A 49 -10.08 7.18 30.01
C SER A 49 -9.50 6.21 28.97
N PRO A 50 -9.89 6.32 27.69
CA PRO A 50 -9.31 5.51 26.61
C PRO A 50 -7.77 5.53 26.63
N ASP A 51 -7.18 6.68 26.94
CA ASP A 51 -5.72 6.84 27.06
C ASP A 51 -5.13 6.03 28.23
N THR A 52 -5.83 5.95 29.36
CA THR A 52 -5.37 5.18 30.52
C THR A 52 -5.44 3.68 30.24
N LEU A 53 -6.49 3.24 29.54
CA LEU A 53 -6.63 1.85 29.10
C LEU A 53 -5.57 1.49 28.05
N ALA A 54 -5.35 2.37 27.06
CA ALA A 54 -4.32 2.18 26.05
C ALA A 54 -2.91 2.08 26.67
N ASN A 55 -2.57 2.98 27.60
CA ASN A 55 -1.28 2.93 28.30
C ASN A 55 -1.10 1.64 29.11
N LEU A 56 -2.15 1.15 29.77
CA LEU A 56 -2.11 -0.10 30.53
C LEU A 56 -1.89 -1.31 29.61
N LEU A 57 -2.61 -1.38 28.49
CA LEU A 57 -2.45 -2.43 27.48
C LEU A 57 -1.05 -2.39 26.85
N LEU A 58 -0.51 -1.19 26.62
CA LEU A 58 0.85 -0.99 26.14
C LEU A 58 1.89 -1.54 27.14
N THR A 59 1.77 -1.20 28.42
CA THR A 59 2.67 -1.69 29.47
C THR A 59 2.63 -3.22 29.57
N LEU A 60 1.45 -3.82 29.48
CA LEU A 60 1.30 -5.27 29.48
C LEU A 60 1.97 -5.90 28.26
N ALA A 61 1.81 -5.33 27.06
CA ALA A 61 2.49 -5.81 25.87
C ALA A 61 4.03 -5.71 26.00
N GLU A 62 4.55 -4.61 26.57
CA GLU A 62 5.99 -4.40 26.81
C GLU A 62 6.59 -5.45 27.77
N GLU A 63 5.88 -5.80 28.84
CA GLU A 63 6.30 -6.86 29.76
C GLU A 63 6.44 -8.20 29.03
N HIS A 64 5.47 -8.55 28.19
CA HIS A 64 5.50 -9.79 27.42
C HIS A 64 6.63 -9.79 26.37
N PHE A 65 6.86 -8.70 25.64
CA PHE A 65 7.97 -8.67 24.68
C PHE A 65 9.35 -8.72 25.37
N THR A 66 9.47 -8.17 26.58
CA THR A 66 10.69 -8.28 27.39
C THR A 66 10.94 -9.73 27.81
N GLU A 67 9.91 -10.41 28.32
CA GLU A 67 9.98 -11.83 28.68
C GLU A 67 10.27 -12.73 27.47
N ALA A 68 9.68 -12.41 26.30
CA ALA A 68 9.96 -13.12 25.05
C ALA A 68 11.42 -12.98 24.62
N ASN A 69 12.00 -11.79 24.76
CA ASN A 69 13.42 -11.54 24.48
C ASN A 69 14.35 -12.29 25.43
N GLU A 70 14.00 -12.43 26.71
CA GLU A 70 14.75 -13.27 27.64
C GLU A 70 14.65 -14.76 27.27
N ALA A 71 13.48 -15.23 26.85
CA ALA A 71 13.33 -16.60 26.36
C ALA A 71 14.16 -16.86 25.08
N LEU A 72 14.26 -15.87 24.18
CA LEU A 72 15.14 -15.94 23.00
C LEU A 72 16.63 -16.01 23.37
N LYS A 73 17.08 -15.21 24.34
CA LYS A 73 18.47 -15.25 24.83
C LYS A 73 18.84 -16.62 25.43
N ASN A 74 17.85 -17.34 25.93
CA ASN A 74 18.01 -18.68 26.48
C ASN A 74 17.69 -19.79 25.45
N GLU A 75 17.61 -19.45 24.17
CA GLU A 75 17.31 -20.36 23.05
C GLU A 75 15.99 -21.14 23.21
N ASN A 76 15.04 -20.62 24.01
CA ASN A 76 13.74 -21.22 24.22
C ASN A 76 12.69 -20.57 23.30
N TYR A 77 12.80 -20.89 22.01
CA TYR A 77 12.04 -20.23 20.94
C TYR A 77 10.53 -20.45 21.03
N ASN A 78 10.07 -21.62 21.48
CA ASN A 78 8.64 -21.92 21.61
C ASN A 78 7.99 -21.07 22.73
N LEU A 79 8.70 -20.93 23.85
CA LEU A 79 8.26 -20.08 24.94
C LEU A 79 8.28 -18.60 24.54
N ALA A 80 9.34 -18.16 23.87
CA ALA A 80 9.44 -16.80 23.35
C ALA A 80 8.27 -16.47 22.41
N HIS A 81 7.93 -17.39 21.52
CA HIS A 81 6.82 -17.25 20.60
C HIS A 81 5.48 -17.14 21.33
N GLN A 82 5.19 -18.04 22.27
CA GLN A 82 3.97 -18.01 23.06
C GLN A 82 3.79 -16.68 23.80
N ILE A 83 4.85 -16.22 24.46
CA ILE A 83 4.83 -14.97 25.23
C ILE A 83 4.64 -13.76 24.29
N ALA A 84 5.32 -13.72 23.14
CA ALA A 84 5.16 -12.65 22.17
C ALA A 84 3.75 -12.59 21.57
N SER A 85 3.14 -13.75 21.26
CA SER A 85 1.76 -13.82 20.80
C SER A 85 0.76 -13.34 21.85
N ASP A 86 0.97 -13.68 23.13
CA ASP A 86 0.14 -13.17 24.22
C ASP A 86 0.30 -11.65 24.41
N GLY A 87 1.52 -11.12 24.23
CA GLY A 87 1.79 -9.68 24.20
C GLY A 87 1.05 -8.95 23.06
N MET A 88 0.99 -9.55 21.88
CA MET A 88 0.34 -8.98 20.70
C MET A 88 -1.18 -8.85 20.87
N ARG A 89 -1.81 -9.75 21.65
CA ARG A 89 -3.26 -9.70 21.92
C ARG A 89 -3.68 -8.38 22.59
N TYR A 90 -2.87 -7.88 23.53
CA TYR A 90 -3.15 -6.61 24.19
C TYR A 90 -3.08 -5.41 23.24
N LEU A 91 -2.28 -5.49 22.17
CA LEU A 91 -2.19 -4.42 21.17
C LEU A 91 -3.39 -4.39 20.22
N LEU A 92 -3.98 -5.54 19.93
CA LEU A 92 -5.16 -5.66 19.06
C LEU A 92 -6.44 -5.11 19.72
N ASP A 93 -6.47 -5.05 21.06
CA ASP A 93 -7.60 -4.58 21.85
C ASP A 93 -7.57 -3.05 22.12
N ILE A 94 -6.56 -2.33 21.63
CA ILE A 94 -6.49 -0.86 21.76
C ILE A 94 -7.41 -0.24 20.70
N PRO A 95 -8.46 0.53 21.08
CA PRO A 95 -9.37 1.16 20.13
C PRO A 95 -8.62 2.10 19.16
N ILE A 96 -8.81 1.84 17.87
CA ILE A 96 -7.98 2.37 16.79
C ILE A 96 -8.57 3.69 16.31
N GLU A 97 -8.03 4.81 16.79
CA GLU A 97 -8.09 6.07 16.04
C GLU A 97 -6.80 6.93 16.11
N GLU A 98 -5.87 6.70 17.06
CA GLU A 98 -4.62 7.50 17.13
C GLU A 98 -3.33 6.72 17.54
N VAL A 99 -3.35 5.39 17.70
CA VAL A 99 -2.25 4.66 18.38
C VAL A 99 -1.20 4.01 17.46
N TYR A 100 -1.27 4.19 16.13
CA TYR A 100 -0.20 3.69 15.25
C TYR A 100 1.02 4.62 15.11
N ASP A 101 1.15 5.65 15.96
CA ASP A 101 2.35 6.49 15.99
C ASP A 101 3.41 5.96 16.98
N SER A 102 4.45 5.35 16.41
CA SER A 102 5.86 5.44 16.83
C SER A 102 6.45 4.60 17.96
N PHE A 103 5.70 4.05 18.91
CA PHE A 103 6.35 3.60 20.16
C PHE A 103 6.83 2.14 20.22
N ILE A 104 6.05 1.17 19.69
CA ILE A 104 6.31 -0.27 19.92
C ILE A 104 7.42 -0.85 19.04
N VAL A 105 7.45 -0.51 17.74
CA VAL A 105 8.40 -1.09 16.78
C VAL A 105 9.82 -0.52 16.96
N SER A 106 9.92 0.75 17.36
CA SER A 106 11.20 1.45 17.52
C SER A 106 12.00 1.03 18.76
N ARG A 107 11.36 0.54 19.83
CA ARG A 107 12.02 0.37 21.14
C ARG A 107 12.58 -1.04 21.39
N TYR A 108 12.00 -2.07 20.78
CA TYR A 108 12.34 -3.46 21.12
C TYR A 108 13.13 -4.23 20.06
N ASN A 109 13.46 -3.62 18.91
CA ASN A 109 14.32 -4.24 17.89
C ASN A 109 13.93 -5.70 17.58
N LEU A 110 12.62 -5.98 17.58
CA LEU A 110 12.11 -7.31 17.27
C LEU A 110 12.34 -7.51 15.78
N ASN A 111 13.37 -8.30 15.45
CA ASN A 111 13.62 -8.80 14.11
C ASN A 111 12.54 -9.85 13.76
N LEU A 112 11.29 -9.39 13.62
CA LEU A 112 10.14 -10.22 13.23
C LEU A 112 10.34 -10.84 11.84
N ARG A 113 11.32 -10.36 11.06
CA ARG A 113 11.78 -10.96 9.80
C ARG A 113 12.37 -12.37 9.93
N ARG A 114 12.69 -12.85 11.14
CA ARG A 114 13.23 -14.22 11.36
C ARG A 114 12.18 -15.26 11.75
N ILE A 115 10.95 -14.87 12.03
CA ILE A 115 9.86 -15.83 12.20
C ILE A 115 9.37 -16.10 10.78
N SER A 116 9.83 -17.19 10.17
CA SER A 116 9.34 -17.57 8.86
C SER A 116 7.82 -17.76 8.93
N SER A 117 7.13 -17.40 7.87
CA SER A 117 5.69 -17.65 7.68
C SER A 117 5.33 -19.12 7.99
N ALA A 118 6.27 -20.06 7.80
CA ALA A 118 6.16 -21.47 8.21
C ALA A 118 6.00 -21.70 9.73
N GLN A 119 6.59 -20.87 10.58
CA GLN A 119 6.46 -20.95 12.04
C GLN A 119 5.12 -20.35 12.52
N ILE A 120 4.62 -19.31 11.83
CA ILE A 120 3.26 -18.78 12.02
C ILE A 120 2.21 -19.83 11.62
N ARG A 121 2.44 -20.57 10.54
CA ARG A 121 1.59 -21.71 10.12
C ARG A 121 1.55 -22.85 11.14
N ALA A 122 2.68 -23.21 11.73
CA ALA A 122 2.74 -24.21 12.80
C ALA A 122 1.97 -23.76 14.06
N ALA A 123 1.97 -22.46 14.36
CA ALA A 123 1.20 -21.88 15.45
C ALA A 123 -0.31 -21.85 15.17
N ASN A 124 -0.73 -21.53 13.94
CA ASN A 124 -2.15 -21.56 13.54
C ASN A 124 -2.75 -22.98 13.56
N GLY A 125 -1.94 -24.02 13.34
CA GLY A 125 -2.35 -25.42 13.50
C GLY A 125 -2.65 -25.86 14.95
N LEU A 126 -2.19 -25.10 15.96
CA LEU A 126 -2.54 -25.35 17.37
C LEU A 126 -3.90 -24.78 17.77
N TRP A 127 -4.51 -23.91 16.95
CA TRP A 127 -5.74 -23.17 17.29
C TRP A 127 -7.00 -23.63 16.55
N GLY A 128 -7.04 -24.87 16.05
CA GLY A 128 -8.29 -25.49 15.56
C GLY A 128 -8.92 -24.84 14.32
N TYR A 129 -8.22 -23.90 13.68
CA TYR A 129 -8.49 -23.55 12.29
C TYR A 129 -7.93 -24.67 11.41
N PRO A 130 -8.68 -25.14 10.40
CA PRO A 130 -8.17 -26.20 9.53
C PRO A 130 -6.87 -25.72 8.90
N VAL A 131 -5.76 -26.40 9.24
CA VAL A 131 -4.53 -26.34 8.45
C VAL A 131 -4.94 -26.89 7.09
N MET A 132 -5.25 -26.01 6.14
CA MET A 132 -5.59 -26.44 4.79
C MET A 132 -4.41 -27.23 4.26
N GLU A 133 -4.68 -28.50 3.96
CA GLU A 133 -3.74 -29.45 3.45
C GLU A 133 -3.19 -28.96 2.10
N THR A 134 -1.86 -28.92 2.02
CA THR A 134 -1.03 -28.90 0.82
C THR A 134 -1.00 -27.62 -0.02
N THR A 135 0.23 -27.13 -0.25
CA THR A 135 0.65 -26.07 -1.16
C THR A 135 0.13 -26.21 -2.60
N GLU A 136 -0.40 -27.37 -2.99
CA GLU A 136 -1.07 -27.61 -4.29
C GLU A 136 -2.37 -26.81 -4.46
N GLN A 137 -3.03 -26.36 -3.39
CA GLN A 137 -4.30 -25.62 -3.46
C GLN A 137 -4.13 -24.11 -3.75
N LEU A 138 -2.89 -23.58 -3.77
CA LEU A 138 -2.62 -22.16 -3.98
C LEU A 138 -2.28 -21.81 -5.43
N LEU A 139 -2.59 -22.68 -6.40
CA LEU A 139 -2.50 -22.33 -7.82
C LEU A 139 -3.88 -22.18 -8.44
N ILE A 140 -4.02 -21.19 -9.32
CA ILE A 140 -5.20 -21.05 -10.16
C ILE A 140 -5.23 -22.23 -11.13
N ASN A 141 -6.35 -22.94 -11.19
CA ASN A 141 -6.53 -24.00 -12.19
C ASN A 141 -6.78 -23.35 -13.56
N ILE A 142 -5.82 -23.53 -14.49
CA ILE A 142 -5.85 -22.89 -15.81
C ILE A 142 -6.12 -23.94 -16.88
N SER A 143 -7.33 -23.91 -17.45
CA SER A 143 -7.64 -24.66 -18.67
C SER A 143 -7.22 -23.86 -19.89
N VAL A 144 -6.17 -24.32 -20.59
CA VAL A 144 -5.65 -23.66 -21.80
C VAL A 144 -6.70 -23.71 -22.92
N ASN A 145 -6.89 -22.57 -23.58
CA ASN A 145 -7.69 -22.41 -24.79
C ASN A 145 -6.95 -21.56 -25.82
N ASP A 146 -7.48 -21.46 -27.04
CA ASP A 146 -6.84 -20.77 -28.17
C ASP A 146 -6.42 -19.32 -27.84
N ARG A 147 -7.17 -18.62 -26.97
CA ARG A 147 -6.87 -17.22 -26.59
C ARG A 147 -5.65 -17.15 -25.68
N ILE A 148 -5.54 -18.09 -24.74
CA ILE A 148 -4.38 -18.22 -23.86
C ILE A 148 -3.16 -18.66 -24.68
N GLU A 149 -3.33 -19.65 -25.56
CA GLU A 149 -2.27 -20.16 -26.43
C GLU A 149 -1.69 -19.09 -27.36
N GLN A 150 -2.55 -18.24 -27.93
CA GLN A 150 -2.10 -17.11 -28.76
C GLN A 150 -1.19 -16.15 -27.98
N ILE A 151 -1.52 -15.85 -26.72
CA ILE A 151 -0.69 -14.98 -25.87
C ILE A 151 0.60 -15.69 -25.45
N MET A 152 0.54 -16.99 -25.15
CA MET A 152 1.75 -17.77 -24.87
C MET A 152 2.71 -17.74 -26.06
N ASN A 153 2.22 -17.97 -27.28
CA ASN A 153 3.00 -17.92 -28.51
C ASN A 153 3.63 -16.54 -28.76
N TYR A 154 2.91 -15.46 -28.40
CA TYR A 154 3.47 -14.11 -28.44
C TYR A 154 4.65 -13.97 -27.48
N TYR A 155 4.49 -14.32 -26.20
CA TYR A 155 5.53 -14.16 -25.19
C TYR A 155 6.70 -15.15 -25.33
N THR A 156 6.53 -16.28 -26.01
CA THR A 156 7.64 -17.18 -26.36
C THR A 156 8.33 -16.80 -27.67
N GLY A 157 7.66 -16.01 -28.52
CA GLY A 157 8.18 -15.46 -29.78
C GLY A 157 8.51 -13.97 -29.68
N GLY A 158 7.73 -13.12 -30.34
CA GLY A 158 8.02 -11.68 -30.49
C GLY A 158 8.05 -10.87 -29.19
N GLY A 159 7.31 -11.30 -28.17
CA GLY A 159 7.24 -10.68 -26.83
C GLY A 159 8.29 -11.19 -25.85
N ARG A 160 9.15 -12.13 -26.26
CA ARG A 160 10.08 -12.85 -25.37
C ARG A 160 11.06 -11.95 -24.62
N SER A 161 11.65 -10.97 -25.30
CA SER A 161 12.59 -10.03 -24.67
C SER A 161 11.93 -9.23 -23.55
N SER A 162 10.69 -8.77 -23.77
CA SER A 162 9.90 -8.08 -22.75
C SER A 162 9.58 -9.02 -21.58
N MET A 163 9.12 -10.24 -21.87
CA MET A 163 8.82 -11.23 -20.83
C MET A 163 10.03 -11.53 -19.96
N MET A 164 11.20 -11.79 -20.55
CA MET A 164 12.44 -12.00 -19.81
C MET A 164 12.84 -10.79 -18.96
N THR A 165 12.59 -9.57 -19.44
CA THR A 165 12.83 -8.33 -18.66
C THR A 165 11.90 -8.26 -17.45
N TYR A 166 10.63 -8.63 -17.61
CA TYR A 166 9.64 -8.57 -16.54
C TYR A 166 9.88 -9.67 -15.50
N LEU A 167 10.19 -10.89 -15.93
CA LEU A 167 10.62 -11.98 -15.05
C LEU A 167 11.90 -11.60 -14.28
N ARG A 168 12.90 -11.02 -14.95
CA ARG A 168 14.11 -10.56 -14.25
C ARG A 168 13.77 -9.59 -13.11
N ARG A 169 12.90 -8.61 -13.35
CA ARG A 169 12.46 -7.62 -12.33
C ARG A 169 11.58 -8.24 -11.25
N SER A 170 10.84 -9.30 -11.55
CA SER A 170 9.95 -9.94 -10.57
C SER A 170 10.72 -10.50 -9.38
N GLY A 171 11.93 -11.03 -9.62
CA GLY A 171 12.79 -11.60 -8.57
C GLY A 171 12.99 -10.69 -7.36
N LYS A 172 13.07 -9.38 -7.60
CA LYS A 172 13.19 -8.37 -6.54
C LYS A 172 12.02 -8.38 -5.56
N TYR A 173 10.79 -8.59 -6.03
CA TYR A 173 9.58 -8.41 -5.22
C TYR A 173 8.84 -9.72 -4.91
N LEU A 174 9.10 -10.79 -5.66
CA LEU A 174 8.39 -12.07 -5.55
C LEU A 174 8.32 -12.60 -4.11
N PRO A 175 9.43 -12.72 -3.35
CA PRO A 175 9.36 -13.26 -2.00
C PRO A 175 8.41 -12.46 -1.07
N MET A 176 8.46 -11.13 -1.15
CA MET A 176 7.58 -10.25 -0.37
C MET A 176 6.12 -10.37 -0.80
N ILE A 177 5.87 -10.53 -2.10
CA ILE A 177 4.51 -10.68 -2.62
C ILE A 177 3.94 -12.04 -2.23
N GLU A 178 4.70 -13.12 -2.39
CA GLU A 178 4.30 -14.48 -2.03
C GLU A 178 3.96 -14.60 -0.54
N ASP A 179 4.77 -14.02 0.35
CA ASP A 179 4.47 -13.98 1.79
C ASP A 179 3.12 -13.28 2.06
N ILE A 180 2.84 -12.14 1.41
CA ILE A 180 1.56 -11.44 1.56
C ILE A 180 0.40 -12.25 0.98
N LEU A 181 0.57 -12.87 -0.19
CA LEU A 181 -0.50 -13.68 -0.77
C LEU A 181 -0.84 -14.87 0.12
N GLU A 182 0.17 -15.49 0.73
CA GLU A 182 -0.03 -16.56 1.70
C GLU A 182 -0.78 -16.08 2.95
N ASP A 183 -0.44 -14.91 3.50
CA ASP A 183 -1.16 -14.29 4.63
C ASP A 183 -2.65 -14.03 4.33
N TYR A 184 -3.00 -13.78 3.07
CA TYR A 184 -4.37 -13.56 2.61
C TYR A 184 -5.03 -14.84 2.04
N ASN A 185 -4.36 -15.99 2.11
CA ASN A 185 -4.81 -17.26 1.55
C ASN A 185 -5.18 -17.14 0.05
N LEU A 186 -4.34 -16.42 -0.69
CA LEU A 186 -4.50 -16.15 -2.12
C LEU A 186 -3.57 -17.03 -2.96
N PRO A 187 -3.99 -17.43 -4.18
CA PRO A 187 -3.12 -18.18 -5.07
C PRO A 187 -1.80 -17.47 -5.38
N HIS A 188 -0.70 -18.20 -5.32
CA HIS A 188 0.64 -17.67 -5.57
C HIS A 188 0.81 -17.14 -7.01
N ASP A 189 0.01 -17.64 -7.96
CA ASP A 189 0.00 -17.15 -9.34
C ASP A 189 -0.32 -15.66 -9.46
N ILE A 190 -1.06 -15.12 -8.50
CA ILE A 190 -1.37 -13.68 -8.45
C ILE A 190 -0.10 -12.86 -8.38
N ALA A 191 1.00 -13.42 -7.83
CA ALA A 191 2.29 -12.76 -7.80
C ALA A 191 2.79 -12.40 -9.20
N TYR A 192 2.32 -13.07 -10.26
CA TYR A 192 2.73 -12.77 -11.64
C TYR A 192 1.87 -11.73 -12.36
N LEU A 193 0.75 -11.28 -11.79
CA LEU A 193 -0.06 -10.20 -12.39
C LEU A 193 0.73 -8.90 -12.66
N PRO A 194 1.66 -8.44 -11.80
CA PRO A 194 2.45 -7.24 -12.06
C PRO A 194 3.26 -7.27 -13.38
N ILE A 195 3.49 -8.45 -13.97
CA ILE A 195 4.12 -8.59 -15.30
C ILE A 195 3.28 -7.89 -16.38
N ILE A 196 1.97 -8.14 -16.42
CA ILE A 196 1.08 -7.54 -17.43
C ILE A 196 0.65 -6.13 -17.06
N GLU A 197 0.62 -5.80 -15.77
CA GLU A 197 0.24 -4.46 -15.30
C GLU A 197 1.32 -3.43 -15.58
N SER A 198 2.56 -3.71 -15.16
CA SER A 198 3.62 -2.70 -15.14
C SER A 198 5.00 -3.22 -15.59
N GLY A 199 5.12 -4.53 -15.84
CA GLY A 199 6.41 -5.17 -15.97
C GLY A 199 7.25 -5.02 -14.70
N TYR A 200 6.59 -5.12 -13.53
CA TYR A 200 7.20 -4.95 -12.20
C TYR A 200 7.88 -3.59 -11.96
N SER A 201 7.35 -2.51 -12.55
CA SER A 201 7.89 -1.16 -12.38
C SER A 201 7.09 -0.36 -11.32
N PRO A 202 7.69 -0.03 -10.16
CA PRO A 202 7.01 0.79 -9.13
C PRO A 202 6.72 2.23 -9.60
N ASN A 203 7.41 2.66 -10.66
CA ASN A 203 7.27 4.01 -11.22
C ASN A 203 6.37 4.05 -12.46
N ALA A 204 5.76 2.93 -12.85
CA ALA A 204 4.85 2.87 -13.99
C ALA A 204 3.63 3.77 -13.75
N ILE A 205 3.25 4.53 -14.77
CA ILE A 205 2.04 5.36 -14.78
C ILE A 205 1.34 5.15 -16.13
N SER A 206 0.06 4.77 -16.11
CA SER A 206 -0.73 4.61 -17.34
C SER A 206 -1.37 5.92 -17.80
N PRO A 207 -1.87 5.99 -19.05
CA PRO A 207 -2.69 7.11 -19.52
C PRO A 207 -3.96 7.33 -18.68
N ALA A 208 -4.49 6.28 -18.05
CA ALA A 208 -5.62 6.34 -17.14
C ALA A 208 -5.22 6.72 -15.70
N SER A 209 -3.98 7.19 -15.51
CA SER A 209 -3.41 7.55 -14.20
C SER A 209 -3.31 6.38 -13.21
N ALA A 210 -3.36 5.14 -13.68
CA ALA A 210 -3.00 3.97 -12.89
C ALA A 210 -1.51 4.03 -12.53
N ALA A 211 -1.10 3.59 -11.35
CA ALA A 211 0.29 3.72 -10.91
C ALA A 211 0.82 2.50 -10.14
N GLY A 212 2.14 2.33 -10.19
CA GLY A 212 2.86 1.32 -9.43
C GLY A 212 2.84 -0.08 -10.04
N ILE A 213 3.39 -1.05 -9.31
CA ILE A 213 3.55 -2.42 -9.83
C ILE A 213 2.21 -3.09 -10.13
N TRP A 214 1.17 -2.73 -9.37
CA TRP A 214 -0.20 -3.25 -9.48
C TRP A 214 -1.15 -2.37 -10.32
N GLN A 215 -0.66 -1.24 -10.86
CA GLN A 215 -1.45 -0.31 -11.66
C GLN A 215 -2.81 0.07 -11.04
N PHE A 216 -2.80 0.50 -9.79
CA PHE A 216 -4.02 1.01 -9.17
C PHE A 216 -4.41 2.39 -9.72
N ILE A 217 -5.67 2.56 -10.14
CA ILE A 217 -6.26 3.89 -10.34
C ILE A 217 -6.47 4.59 -8.99
N PRO A 218 -6.48 5.93 -8.93
CA PRO A 218 -6.51 6.65 -7.65
C PRO A 218 -7.74 6.37 -6.79
N SER A 219 -8.92 6.16 -7.40
CA SER A 219 -10.15 5.86 -6.66
C SER A 219 -10.04 4.52 -5.93
N THR A 220 -9.72 3.45 -6.65
CA THR A 220 -9.57 2.10 -6.10
C THR A 220 -8.46 2.05 -5.06
N ALA A 221 -7.32 2.67 -5.32
CA ALA A 221 -6.22 2.77 -4.36
C ALA A 221 -6.68 3.32 -2.99
N ARG A 222 -7.45 4.41 -2.99
CA ARG A 222 -7.97 5.01 -1.75
C ARG A 222 -8.98 4.09 -1.05
N THR A 223 -9.84 3.41 -1.81
CA THR A 223 -10.76 2.41 -1.24
C THR A 223 -10.01 1.33 -0.47
N PHE A 224 -8.84 0.91 -0.95
CA PHE A 224 -8.00 -0.10 -0.30
C PHE A 224 -6.91 0.49 0.62
N GLY A 225 -7.08 1.74 1.05
CA GLY A 225 -6.28 2.35 2.13
C GLY A 225 -4.95 2.95 1.70
N LEU A 226 -4.68 3.11 0.40
CA LEU A 226 -3.46 3.75 -0.07
C LEU A 226 -3.56 5.28 -0.03
N LYS A 227 -2.54 5.91 0.56
CA LYS A 227 -2.38 7.36 0.61
C LYS A 227 -1.85 7.91 -0.72
N ILE A 228 -2.53 8.93 -1.24
CA ILE A 228 -2.13 9.64 -2.46
C ILE A 228 -2.27 11.14 -2.22
N ASN A 229 -1.15 11.87 -2.24
CA ASN A 229 -1.10 13.33 -2.16
C ASN A 229 0.13 13.87 -2.90
N SER A 230 0.46 15.16 -2.72
CA SER A 230 1.60 15.81 -3.40
C SER A 230 2.99 15.36 -2.93
N TYR A 231 3.07 14.62 -1.83
CA TYR A 231 4.31 14.15 -1.21
C TYR A 231 4.48 12.64 -1.31
N VAL A 232 3.38 11.87 -1.27
CA VAL A 232 3.37 10.42 -1.26
C VAL A 232 2.35 9.88 -2.26
N ASP A 233 2.74 8.86 -3.01
CA ASP A 233 1.85 7.99 -3.78
C ASP A 233 2.12 6.52 -3.44
N GLU A 234 1.38 5.98 -2.47
CA GLU A 234 1.61 4.62 -1.95
C GLU A 234 1.26 3.52 -2.94
N ARG A 235 0.63 3.84 -4.08
CA ARG A 235 0.51 2.89 -5.19
C ARG A 235 1.87 2.47 -5.71
N ARG A 236 2.86 3.35 -5.61
CA ARG A 236 4.24 3.09 -6.00
C ARG A 236 5.02 2.31 -4.95
N ASP A 237 4.53 2.17 -3.72
CA ASP A 237 5.15 1.36 -2.68
C ASP A 237 4.85 -0.14 -2.93
N PRO A 238 5.84 -0.98 -3.28
CA PRO A 238 5.57 -2.39 -3.60
C PRO A 238 4.92 -3.16 -2.46
N TYR A 239 5.27 -2.87 -1.20
CA TYR A 239 4.71 -3.58 -0.05
C TYR A 239 3.26 -3.15 0.21
N LYS A 240 3.02 -1.84 0.36
CA LYS A 240 1.68 -1.32 0.66
C LYS A 240 0.69 -1.60 -0.47
N SER A 241 1.12 -1.42 -1.72
CA SER A 241 0.27 -1.70 -2.89
C SER A 241 -0.02 -3.20 -3.05
N THR A 242 0.87 -4.09 -2.64
CA THR A 242 0.59 -5.54 -2.63
C THR A 242 -0.45 -5.92 -1.59
N ILE A 243 -0.39 -5.35 -0.38
CA ILE A 243 -1.45 -5.53 0.62
C ILE A 243 -2.80 -5.05 0.08
N ALA A 244 -2.83 -3.90 -0.59
CA ALA A 244 -4.05 -3.39 -1.22
C ALA A 244 -4.55 -4.30 -2.36
N ALA A 245 -3.64 -4.83 -3.19
CA ALA A 245 -3.97 -5.80 -4.25
C ALA A 245 -4.54 -7.10 -3.68
N ALA A 246 -3.93 -7.64 -2.62
CA ALA A 246 -4.40 -8.84 -1.95
C ALA A 246 -5.82 -8.63 -1.39
N ARG A 247 -6.09 -7.51 -0.71
CA ARG A 247 -7.44 -7.17 -0.23
C ARG A 247 -8.44 -7.05 -1.37
N TYR A 248 -8.06 -6.39 -2.46
CA TYR A 248 -8.96 -6.22 -3.60
C TYR A 248 -9.29 -7.55 -4.28
N LEU A 249 -8.27 -8.35 -4.60
CA LEU A 249 -8.45 -9.66 -5.23
C LEU A 249 -9.19 -10.64 -4.32
N SER A 250 -8.96 -10.61 -3.00
CA SER A 250 -9.76 -11.37 -2.03
C SER A 250 -11.23 -10.98 -2.11
N SER A 251 -11.54 -9.68 -2.08
CA SER A 251 -12.93 -9.20 -2.17
C SER A 251 -13.62 -9.55 -3.49
N LEU A 252 -12.86 -9.57 -4.59
CA LEU A 252 -13.35 -9.97 -5.91
C LEU A 252 -13.63 -11.47 -5.97
N TYR A 253 -12.74 -12.28 -5.39
CA TYR A 253 -12.92 -13.72 -5.32
C TYR A 253 -14.07 -14.11 -4.38
N GLU A 254 -14.19 -13.48 -3.21
CA GLU A 254 -15.34 -13.64 -2.32
C GLU A 254 -16.67 -13.31 -3.01
N ARG A 255 -16.66 -12.29 -3.88
CA ARG A 255 -17.84 -11.83 -4.61
C ARG A 255 -18.25 -12.76 -5.74
N PHE A 256 -17.28 -13.31 -6.49
CA PHE A 256 -17.56 -14.05 -7.72
C PHE A 256 -17.34 -15.56 -7.61
N GLY A 257 -16.58 -16.04 -6.63
CA GLY A 257 -16.24 -17.45 -6.45
C GLY A 257 -15.35 -18.05 -7.55
N ASP A 258 -14.92 -17.25 -8.54
CA ASP A 258 -14.15 -17.69 -9.69
C ASP A 258 -13.01 -16.71 -10.00
N TRP A 259 -11.82 -17.24 -10.28
CA TRP A 259 -10.63 -16.43 -10.54
C TRP A 259 -10.67 -15.71 -11.89
N ASN A 260 -11.32 -16.26 -12.92
CA ASN A 260 -11.44 -15.57 -14.20
C ASN A 260 -12.33 -14.33 -14.06
N LEU A 261 -13.44 -14.45 -13.33
CA LEU A 261 -14.31 -13.33 -12.97
C LEU A 261 -13.61 -12.32 -12.05
N ALA A 262 -12.85 -12.79 -11.06
CA ALA A 262 -12.08 -11.91 -10.18
C ALA A 262 -11.04 -11.09 -10.96
N LEU A 263 -10.27 -11.72 -11.85
CA LEU A 263 -9.32 -11.03 -12.73
C LEU A 263 -10.01 -10.06 -13.69
N ALA A 264 -11.17 -10.42 -14.23
CA ALA A 264 -11.99 -9.51 -15.04
C ALA A 264 -12.44 -8.29 -14.22
N GLY A 265 -12.87 -8.50 -12.98
CA GLY A 265 -13.29 -7.45 -12.06
C GLY A 265 -12.13 -6.54 -11.64
N TYR A 266 -10.94 -7.10 -11.46
CA TYR A 266 -9.73 -6.32 -11.21
C TYR A 266 -9.46 -5.30 -12.32
N ASN A 267 -9.61 -5.73 -13.58
CA ASN A 267 -9.36 -4.88 -14.75
C ASN A 267 -10.50 -3.87 -15.04
N CYS A 268 -11.76 -4.31 -15.05
CA CYS A 268 -12.89 -3.48 -15.50
C CYS A 268 -13.83 -2.98 -14.40
N GLY A 269 -13.55 -3.33 -13.16
CA GLY A 269 -14.42 -3.11 -12.02
C GLY A 269 -15.50 -4.19 -11.87
N GLU A 270 -15.80 -4.50 -10.63
CA GLU A 270 -16.74 -5.54 -10.21
C GLU A 270 -18.17 -5.33 -10.75
N HIS A 271 -18.64 -4.08 -10.78
CA HIS A 271 -19.95 -3.74 -11.34
C HIS A 271 -20.05 -4.02 -12.85
N GLY A 272 -18.94 -3.96 -13.58
CA GLY A 272 -18.89 -4.31 -15.00
C GLY A 272 -19.14 -5.80 -15.21
N VAL A 273 -18.48 -6.62 -14.39
CA VAL A 273 -18.63 -8.08 -14.40
C VAL A 273 -20.05 -8.48 -14.00
N GLU A 274 -20.60 -7.91 -12.92
CA GLU A 274 -21.97 -8.20 -12.49
C GLU A 274 -23.01 -7.92 -13.58
N ARG A 275 -22.88 -6.79 -14.30
CA ARG A 275 -23.77 -6.48 -15.42
C ARG A 275 -23.64 -7.52 -16.54
N ALA A 276 -22.43 -7.97 -16.85
CA ALA A 276 -22.19 -8.98 -17.87
C ALA A 276 -22.81 -10.33 -17.48
N ILE A 277 -22.62 -10.77 -16.23
CA ILE A 277 -23.22 -11.99 -15.67
C ILE A 277 -24.75 -11.93 -15.77
N ASN A 278 -25.35 -10.84 -15.28
CA ASN A 278 -26.80 -10.66 -15.29
C ASN A 278 -27.37 -10.64 -16.72
N SER A 279 -26.64 -10.04 -17.66
CA SER A 279 -27.08 -9.96 -19.06
C SER A 279 -26.98 -11.30 -19.79
N ALA A 280 -25.96 -12.10 -19.47
CA ALA A 280 -25.72 -13.40 -20.10
C ALA A 280 -26.50 -14.55 -19.45
N GLY A 281 -26.94 -14.39 -18.19
CA GLY A 281 -27.59 -15.44 -17.41
C GLY A 281 -26.65 -16.59 -17.03
N THR A 282 -25.34 -16.32 -16.96
CA THR A 282 -24.29 -17.28 -16.61
C THR A 282 -23.12 -16.54 -15.96
N ASP A 283 -22.41 -17.22 -15.07
CA ASP A 283 -21.17 -16.81 -14.41
C ASP A 283 -19.91 -17.39 -15.08
N ASP A 284 -20.07 -18.14 -16.18
CA ASP A 284 -18.93 -18.62 -16.97
C ASP A 284 -18.30 -17.44 -17.72
N TYR A 285 -17.14 -16.99 -17.24
CA TYR A 285 -16.34 -15.91 -17.82
C TYR A 285 -16.19 -16.04 -19.35
N TRP A 286 -15.96 -17.25 -19.85
CA TRP A 286 -15.68 -17.50 -21.26
C TRP A 286 -16.92 -17.30 -22.16
N ARG A 287 -18.10 -17.19 -21.55
CA ARG A 287 -19.38 -16.91 -22.21
C ARG A 287 -19.87 -15.49 -22.01
N LEU A 288 -19.14 -14.66 -21.24
CA LEU A 288 -19.52 -13.27 -20.99
C LEU A 288 -19.12 -12.34 -22.14
N SER A 289 -19.90 -11.26 -22.29
CA SER A 289 -19.53 -10.13 -23.15
C SER A 289 -19.05 -8.97 -22.25
N LEU A 290 -17.73 -8.81 -22.20
CA LEU A 290 -17.04 -7.74 -21.46
C LEU A 290 -16.35 -6.78 -22.46
N PRO A 291 -15.88 -5.60 -22.02
CA PRO A 291 -15.06 -4.73 -22.86
C PRO A 291 -13.91 -5.49 -23.54
N ASN A 292 -13.59 -5.15 -24.79
CA ASN A 292 -12.55 -5.86 -25.56
C ASN A 292 -11.19 -5.91 -24.83
N GLU A 293 -10.84 -4.84 -24.12
CA GLU A 293 -9.65 -4.77 -23.28
C GLU A 293 -9.67 -5.86 -22.21
N THR A 294 -10.75 -5.96 -21.44
CA THR A 294 -10.95 -6.96 -20.39
C THR A 294 -11.00 -8.37 -20.93
N MET A 295 -11.67 -8.56 -22.07
CA MET A 295 -11.68 -9.84 -22.74
C MET A 295 -10.26 -10.27 -23.08
N GLY A 296 -9.38 -9.37 -23.53
CA GLY A 296 -7.97 -9.65 -23.77
C GLY A 296 -7.13 -9.84 -22.49
N TYR A 297 -7.51 -9.17 -21.40
CA TYR A 297 -6.78 -9.13 -20.14
C TYR A 297 -6.68 -10.50 -19.45
N VAL A 298 -7.81 -11.19 -19.22
CA VAL A 298 -7.79 -12.46 -18.45
C VAL A 298 -6.96 -13.54 -19.16
N PRO A 299 -7.11 -13.81 -20.47
CA PRO A 299 -6.23 -14.74 -21.17
C PRO A 299 -4.74 -14.35 -21.08
N ALA A 300 -4.43 -13.05 -21.08
CA ALA A 300 -3.06 -12.58 -20.96
C ALA A 300 -2.48 -12.82 -19.56
N ALA A 301 -3.27 -12.57 -18.50
CA ALA A 301 -2.91 -12.87 -17.12
C ALA A 301 -2.60 -14.37 -16.94
N LEU A 302 -3.52 -15.23 -17.39
CA LEU A 302 -3.38 -16.68 -17.29
C LEU A 302 -2.17 -17.21 -18.09
N ALA A 303 -1.95 -16.71 -19.31
CA ALA A 303 -0.81 -17.09 -20.13
C ALA A 303 0.52 -16.70 -19.47
N VAL A 304 0.60 -15.50 -18.88
CA VAL A 304 1.78 -15.04 -18.16
C VAL A 304 2.03 -15.86 -16.90
N MET A 305 0.99 -16.21 -16.14
CA MET A 305 1.10 -17.11 -14.98
C MET A 305 1.69 -18.45 -15.39
N LEU A 306 1.17 -19.09 -16.44
CA LEU A 306 1.69 -20.37 -16.95
C LEU A 306 3.17 -20.28 -17.34
N ILE A 307 3.56 -19.21 -18.04
CA ILE A 307 4.95 -19.01 -18.44
C ILE A 307 5.85 -18.74 -17.23
N ALA A 308 5.39 -17.92 -16.28
CA ALA A 308 6.19 -17.48 -15.15
C ALA A 308 6.38 -18.58 -14.08
N ARG A 309 5.45 -19.54 -13.99
CA ARG A 309 5.62 -20.75 -13.16
C ARG A 309 6.86 -21.55 -13.54
N GLU A 310 7.07 -21.76 -14.84
CA GLU A 310 8.11 -22.66 -15.36
C GLU A 310 8.77 -22.07 -16.63
N PRO A 311 9.47 -20.93 -16.53
CA PRO A 311 10.00 -20.22 -17.70
C PRO A 311 10.99 -21.05 -18.53
N GLU A 312 11.71 -21.98 -17.89
CA GLU A 312 12.65 -22.88 -18.54
C GLU A 312 11.97 -23.81 -19.55
N ILE A 313 10.74 -24.27 -19.29
CA ILE A 313 9.96 -25.09 -20.24
C ILE A 313 9.66 -24.30 -21.52
N TYR A 314 9.47 -23.00 -21.36
CA TYR A 314 9.28 -22.07 -22.48
C TYR A 314 10.62 -21.53 -23.03
N GLY A 315 11.72 -22.22 -22.70
CA GLY A 315 13.07 -21.97 -23.15
C GLY A 315 13.72 -20.72 -22.54
N MET A 316 13.11 -20.07 -21.55
CA MET A 316 13.62 -18.84 -20.92
C MET A 316 14.53 -19.18 -19.74
N SER A 317 15.81 -18.83 -19.86
CA SER A 317 16.73 -18.80 -18.73
C SER A 317 16.82 -17.35 -18.23
N VAL A 318 16.27 -17.10 -17.05
CA VAL A 318 16.16 -15.75 -16.48
C VAL A 318 17.17 -15.60 -15.35
N ASN A 319 18.00 -14.56 -15.43
CA ASN A 319 18.80 -14.12 -14.30
C ASN A 319 17.98 -13.12 -13.49
N TYR A 320 17.30 -13.59 -12.44
CA TYR A 320 16.43 -12.79 -11.59
C TYR A 320 17.22 -11.71 -10.82
N GLU A 321 16.60 -10.55 -10.59
CA GLU A 321 17.10 -9.58 -9.64
C GLU A 321 17.01 -10.14 -8.21
N GLU A 322 17.99 -9.79 -7.39
CA GLU A 322 18.04 -10.22 -5.99
C GLU A 322 16.83 -9.68 -5.21
N PRO A 323 16.31 -10.46 -4.24
CA PRO A 323 15.20 -10.05 -3.39
C PRO A 323 15.43 -8.69 -2.74
N TRP A 324 14.35 -7.92 -2.60
CA TRP A 324 14.37 -6.58 -2.05
C TRP A 324 14.73 -6.60 -0.56
N GLN A 325 15.96 -6.16 -0.26
CA GLN A 325 16.48 -6.05 1.10
C GLN A 325 16.66 -4.58 1.50
N TYR A 326 16.24 -4.24 2.71
CA TYR A 326 16.32 -2.90 3.28
C TYR A 326 16.14 -2.97 4.80
N ASP A 327 16.75 -2.06 5.55
CA ASP A 327 16.32 -1.77 6.91
C ASP A 327 15.29 -0.64 6.90
N THR A 328 14.73 -0.33 8.05
CA THR A 328 13.83 0.81 8.21
C THR A 328 14.23 1.69 9.37
N VAL A 329 14.02 2.99 9.24
CA VAL A 329 14.19 3.99 10.30
C VAL A 329 13.00 4.92 10.32
N TYR A 330 12.74 5.47 11.50
CA TYR A 330 11.72 6.48 11.67
C TYR A 330 12.35 7.87 11.68
N VAL A 331 11.70 8.81 11.01
CA VAL A 331 12.05 10.23 11.06
C VAL A 331 10.83 11.07 11.39
N HIS A 332 11.05 12.20 12.06
CA HIS A 332 10.00 13.17 12.36
C HIS A 332 9.90 14.18 11.21
N GLY A 333 8.68 14.49 10.75
CA GLY A 333 8.46 15.56 9.78
C GLY A 333 9.28 15.46 8.48
N PRO A 334 9.57 16.61 7.83
CA PRO A 334 10.18 16.64 6.50
C PRO A 334 11.72 16.64 6.57
N VAL A 335 12.32 15.49 6.31
CA VAL A 335 13.77 15.26 6.26
C VAL A 335 14.21 15.11 4.80
N ASN A 336 15.29 15.81 4.43
CA ASN A 336 15.87 15.69 3.09
C ASN A 336 16.43 14.29 2.83
N LEU A 337 16.09 13.68 1.69
CA LEU A 337 16.57 12.33 1.36
C LEU A 337 18.10 12.26 1.21
N SER A 338 18.76 13.34 0.83
CA SER A 338 20.22 13.42 0.83
C SER A 338 20.80 13.35 2.24
N LEU A 339 20.11 13.89 3.25
CA LEU A 339 20.56 13.78 4.63
C LEU A 339 20.47 12.33 5.10
N ILE A 340 19.32 11.68 4.86
CA ILE A 340 19.13 10.26 5.18
C ILE A 340 20.21 9.40 4.49
N ALA A 341 20.45 9.64 3.20
CA ALA A 341 21.46 8.93 2.42
C ALA A 341 22.87 9.09 3.02
N ASN A 342 23.26 10.32 3.36
CA ASN A 342 24.56 10.60 3.98
C ASN A 342 24.69 9.93 5.34
N SER A 343 23.62 9.90 6.15
CA SER A 343 23.61 9.25 7.46
C SER A 343 23.84 7.73 7.39
N VAL A 344 23.61 7.09 6.25
CA VAL A 344 23.81 5.64 6.05
C VAL A 344 24.91 5.29 5.05
N GLY A 345 25.68 6.28 4.59
CA GLY A 345 26.75 6.06 3.61
C GLY A 345 26.25 5.62 2.23
N SER A 346 25.08 6.10 1.81
CA SER A 346 24.42 5.74 0.55
C SER A 346 24.15 6.98 -0.32
N THR A 347 23.49 6.81 -1.47
CA THR A 347 23.10 7.92 -2.34
C THR A 347 21.62 8.25 -2.18
N LYS A 348 21.25 9.48 -2.52
CA LYS A 348 19.84 9.90 -2.56
C LYS A 348 19.01 9.01 -3.49
N ASP A 349 19.61 8.56 -4.60
CA ASP A 349 18.92 7.73 -5.59
C ASP A 349 18.64 6.33 -5.04
N ASP A 350 19.57 5.73 -4.27
CA ASP A 350 19.34 4.47 -3.57
C ASP A 350 18.17 4.61 -2.57
N ILE A 351 18.15 5.68 -1.76
CA ILE A 351 17.05 5.95 -0.83
C ILE A 351 15.74 6.15 -1.59
N LYS A 352 15.77 6.81 -2.75
CA LYS A 352 14.59 7.02 -3.58
C LYS A 352 14.09 5.72 -4.21
N GLU A 353 14.99 4.84 -4.61
CA GLU A 353 14.67 3.52 -5.15
C GLU A 353 14.03 2.61 -4.10
N LEU A 354 14.50 2.68 -2.85
CA LEU A 354 13.87 1.99 -1.72
C LEU A 354 12.55 2.63 -1.28
N ASN A 355 12.32 3.90 -1.61
CA ASN A 355 11.10 4.63 -1.24
C ASN A 355 10.41 5.25 -2.47
N PRO A 356 9.98 4.42 -3.44
CA PRO A 356 9.39 4.89 -4.70
C PRO A 356 8.08 5.67 -4.51
N GLN A 357 7.41 5.51 -3.37
CA GLN A 357 6.21 6.24 -2.98
C GLN A 357 6.45 7.71 -2.67
N LEU A 358 7.66 8.07 -2.24
CA LEU A 358 7.97 9.48 -2.05
C LEU A 358 7.96 10.15 -3.41
N LEU A 359 7.25 11.27 -3.55
CA LEU A 359 7.23 12.07 -4.77
C LEU A 359 8.30 13.15 -4.72
N GLN A 360 8.56 13.70 -3.52
CA GLN A 360 9.53 14.77 -3.29
C GLN A 360 10.93 14.25 -2.96
N SER A 361 11.87 15.17 -2.83
CA SER A 361 13.26 14.90 -2.39
C SER A 361 13.41 14.92 -0.86
N PHE A 362 12.30 14.78 -0.13
CA PHE A 362 12.22 14.79 1.32
C PHE A 362 10.99 14.02 1.79
N THR A 363 10.96 13.61 3.05
CA THR A 363 9.80 12.94 3.67
C THR A 363 8.63 13.90 3.87
N PRO A 364 7.38 13.42 3.99
CA PRO A 364 6.20 14.29 4.00
C PRO A 364 6.16 15.22 5.22
N PRO A 365 5.75 16.49 5.05
CA PRO A 365 5.52 17.37 6.19
C PRO A 365 4.21 17.00 6.91
N GLY A 366 4.16 17.26 8.22
CA GLY A 366 2.96 17.08 9.03
C GLY A 366 2.72 15.66 9.55
N GLU A 367 3.60 14.70 9.22
CA GLU A 367 3.60 13.38 9.86
C GLU A 367 4.48 13.43 11.10
N THR A 368 3.89 13.04 12.25
CA THR A 368 4.63 12.90 13.52
C THR A 368 5.79 11.94 13.35
N LEU A 369 5.56 10.87 12.60
CA LEU A 369 6.53 9.84 12.34
C LEU A 369 6.36 9.28 10.93
N TYR A 370 7.45 9.20 10.17
CA TYR A 370 7.46 8.62 8.84
C TYR A 370 8.49 7.49 8.76
N LEU A 371 8.05 6.32 8.29
CA LEU A 371 8.91 5.15 8.09
C LEU A 371 9.65 5.26 6.76
N VAL A 372 10.98 5.27 6.81
CA VAL A 372 11.85 5.32 5.63
C VAL A 372 12.61 4.00 5.51
N ARG A 373 12.62 3.44 4.30
CA ARG A 373 13.48 2.30 3.96
C ARG A 373 14.89 2.77 3.65
N ILE A 374 15.90 2.14 4.23
CA ILE A 374 17.33 2.44 4.04
C ILE A 374 18.05 1.14 3.65
N PRO A 375 19.28 1.19 3.11
CA PRO A 375 20.01 -0.02 2.75
C PRO A 375 20.13 -1.01 3.92
N PRO A 376 20.15 -2.32 3.65
CA PRO A 376 20.20 -3.32 4.70
C PRO A 376 21.48 -3.19 5.54
N ASN A 377 21.39 -3.50 6.83
CA ASN A 377 22.48 -3.41 7.81
C ASN A 377 23.01 -1.98 8.02
N THR A 378 22.17 -0.95 7.88
CA THR A 378 22.57 0.45 8.07
C THR A 378 21.76 1.20 9.12
N ASN A 379 20.83 0.52 9.82
CA ASN A 379 20.03 1.12 10.88
C ASN A 379 20.87 1.77 12.00
N GLU A 380 21.87 1.07 12.55
CA GLU A 380 22.73 1.62 13.60
C GLU A 380 23.52 2.84 13.10
N LEU A 381 24.05 2.77 11.88
CA LEU A 381 24.80 3.86 11.26
C LEU A 381 23.93 5.11 11.07
N PHE A 382 22.65 4.93 10.70
CA PHE A 382 21.69 6.03 10.62
C PHE A 382 21.62 6.77 11.95
N HIS A 383 21.36 6.07 13.06
CA HIS A 383 21.19 6.68 14.38
C HIS A 383 22.47 7.38 14.88
N VAL A 384 23.64 6.75 14.69
CA VAL A 384 24.94 7.34 15.05
C VAL A 384 25.19 8.67 14.34
N ASN A 385 24.77 8.78 13.07
CA ASN A 385 25.05 9.96 12.25
C ASN A 385 23.91 10.99 12.25
N PHE A 386 22.67 10.55 12.38
CA PHE A 386 21.48 11.39 12.29
C PHE A 386 21.11 11.98 13.64
N ASP A 387 21.06 11.18 14.71
CA ASP A 387 20.51 11.60 16.00
C ASP A 387 21.28 12.74 16.67
N PRO A 388 22.62 12.82 16.59
CA PRO A 388 23.38 13.93 17.16
C PRO A 388 23.19 15.27 16.43
N LEU A 389 22.59 15.29 15.23
CA LEU A 389 22.44 16.52 14.45
C LEU A 389 21.47 17.49 15.12
N PRO A 390 21.71 18.81 15.04
CA PRO A 390 20.75 19.81 15.45
C PRO A 390 19.42 19.69 14.68
N GLU A 391 18.31 19.98 15.35
CA GLU A 391 16.96 19.94 14.77
C GLU A 391 16.83 20.78 13.49
N SER A 392 17.52 21.93 13.43
CA SER A 392 17.55 22.83 12.27
C SER A 392 18.27 22.23 11.04
N GLU A 393 19.13 21.23 11.25
CA GLU A 393 19.79 20.50 10.17
C GLU A 393 18.97 19.28 9.74
N LYS A 394 18.28 18.63 10.68
CA LYS A 394 17.43 17.46 10.41
C LYS A 394 16.19 17.82 9.59
N TYR A 395 15.49 18.88 9.98
CA TYR A 395 14.13 19.14 9.53
C TYR A 395 14.04 20.38 8.65
N LEU A 396 13.40 20.22 7.49
CA LEU A 396 13.20 21.30 6.54
C LEU A 396 12.21 22.33 7.09
N SER A 397 12.59 23.60 7.00
CA SER A 397 11.70 24.71 7.33
C SER A 397 10.54 24.84 6.33
N GLN A 398 9.44 25.45 6.77
CA GLN A 398 8.27 25.68 5.90
C GLN A 398 8.60 26.50 4.65
N SER A 399 9.53 27.46 4.74
CA SER A 399 9.97 28.26 3.59
C SER A 399 10.77 27.42 2.60
N THR A 400 11.64 26.53 3.09
CA THR A 400 12.39 25.57 2.27
C THR A 400 11.44 24.62 1.55
N ILE A 401 10.48 24.03 2.26
CA ILE A 401 9.46 23.14 1.67
C ILE A 401 8.69 23.88 0.57
N SER A 402 8.19 25.08 0.87
CA SER A 402 7.44 25.89 -0.10
C SER A 402 8.25 26.19 -1.35
N SER A 403 9.56 26.42 -1.22
CA SER A 403 10.46 26.62 -2.35
C SER A 403 10.70 25.34 -3.16
N LEU A 404 10.82 24.18 -2.50
CA LEU A 404 11.07 22.90 -3.15
C LEU A 404 9.83 22.33 -3.85
N THR A 405 8.63 22.62 -3.33
CA THR A 405 7.35 22.17 -3.91
C THR A 405 6.72 23.21 -4.83
N ALA A 406 7.33 24.38 -4.99
CA ALA A 406 6.82 25.39 -5.90
C ALA A 406 6.75 24.81 -7.31
N PRO A 407 5.60 24.93 -8.01
CA PRO A 407 5.54 24.53 -9.41
C PRO A 407 6.61 25.29 -10.19
N PRO A 408 7.30 24.64 -11.15
CA PRO A 408 8.30 25.33 -11.95
C PRO A 408 7.66 26.58 -12.56
N PRO A 409 8.40 27.70 -12.65
CA PRO A 409 7.87 28.90 -13.23
C PRO A 409 7.35 28.57 -14.64
N PRO A 410 6.15 29.06 -15.01
CA PRO A 410 5.57 28.73 -16.30
C PRO A 410 6.56 29.06 -17.42
N GLN A 411 6.97 28.05 -18.19
CA GLN A 411 7.82 28.26 -19.35
C GLN A 411 6.98 28.86 -20.47
N TYR A 412 7.29 30.11 -20.81
CA TYR A 412 6.65 30.80 -21.93
C TYR A 412 7.54 30.69 -23.16
N ARG A 413 6.96 30.25 -24.27
CA ARG A 413 7.52 30.43 -25.61
C ARG A 413 7.06 31.78 -26.16
N THR A 414 7.78 32.31 -27.14
CA THR A 414 7.39 33.54 -27.84
C THR A 414 6.95 33.24 -29.26
N TYR A 415 5.95 33.97 -29.73
CA TYR A 415 5.49 33.96 -31.12
C TYR A 415 5.55 35.38 -31.65
N THR A 416 6.32 35.59 -32.72
CA THR A 416 6.40 36.90 -33.39
C THR A 416 5.20 37.06 -34.33
N ILE A 417 4.39 38.10 -34.09
CA ILE A 417 3.21 38.44 -34.88
C ILE A 417 3.62 38.74 -36.32
N ARG A 418 2.99 38.06 -37.27
CA ARG A 418 3.20 38.24 -38.71
C ARG A 418 2.06 39.02 -39.33
N GLU A 419 2.29 39.54 -40.52
CA GLU A 419 1.25 40.23 -41.28
C GLU A 419 0.02 39.33 -41.50
N GLY A 420 -1.17 39.91 -41.28
CA GLY A 420 -2.46 39.22 -41.37
C GLY A 420 -2.79 38.30 -40.19
N ASP A 421 -1.99 38.24 -39.13
CA ASP A 421 -2.33 37.47 -37.94
C ASP A 421 -3.49 38.11 -37.15
N THR A 422 -4.37 37.24 -36.61
CA THR A 422 -5.38 37.59 -35.61
C THR A 422 -5.14 36.73 -34.36
N LEU A 423 -5.57 37.19 -33.18
CA LEU A 423 -5.42 36.41 -31.94
C LEU A 423 -6.06 35.02 -32.08
N THR A 424 -7.20 34.91 -32.76
CA THR A 424 -7.88 33.64 -33.04
C THR A 424 -7.02 32.70 -33.90
N ARG A 425 -6.41 33.22 -34.97
CA ARG A 425 -5.54 32.43 -35.85
C ARG A 425 -4.26 31.99 -35.15
N ILE A 426 -3.68 32.88 -34.33
CA ILE A 426 -2.51 32.56 -33.52
C ILE A 426 -2.86 31.50 -32.46
N ALA A 427 -3.96 31.67 -31.72
CA ALA A 427 -4.42 30.74 -30.69
C ALA A 427 -4.62 29.33 -31.25
N SER A 428 -5.35 29.22 -32.37
CA SER A 428 -5.56 27.96 -33.09
C SER A 428 -4.25 27.32 -33.55
N ARG A 429 -3.34 28.10 -34.14
CA ARG A 429 -2.01 27.62 -34.57
C ARG A 429 -1.16 27.10 -33.40
N LEU A 430 -1.27 27.73 -32.24
CA LEU A 430 -0.48 27.40 -31.05
C LEU A 430 -1.15 26.37 -30.13
N GLY A 431 -2.36 25.90 -30.47
CA GLY A 431 -3.11 24.92 -29.68
C GLY A 431 -3.58 25.45 -28.33
N VAL A 432 -3.82 26.76 -28.22
CA VAL A 432 -4.24 27.45 -26.99
C VAL A 432 -5.52 28.25 -27.23
N THR A 433 -6.15 28.73 -26.17
CA THR A 433 -7.32 29.61 -26.31
C THR A 433 -6.89 31.07 -26.49
N VAL A 434 -7.76 31.90 -27.08
CA VAL A 434 -7.54 33.36 -27.14
C VAL A 434 -7.47 33.95 -25.73
N GLU A 435 -8.25 33.40 -24.80
CA GLU A 435 -8.25 33.78 -23.39
C GLU A 435 -6.90 33.50 -22.72
N ASP A 436 -6.28 32.35 -23.03
CA ASP A 436 -4.93 32.04 -22.58
C ASP A 436 -3.90 33.03 -23.13
N LEU A 437 -3.93 33.35 -24.43
CA LEU A 437 -3.04 34.34 -25.02
C LEU A 437 -3.20 35.73 -24.40
N LYS A 438 -4.44 36.16 -24.11
CA LYS A 438 -4.70 37.43 -23.41
C LYS A 438 -4.20 37.40 -21.97
N ARG A 439 -4.46 36.32 -21.24
CA ARG A 439 -4.01 36.13 -19.85
C ARG A 439 -2.48 36.22 -19.74
N TRP A 440 -1.75 35.66 -20.69
CA TRP A 440 -0.29 35.68 -20.70
C TRP A 440 0.32 36.97 -21.25
N ASN A 441 -0.46 37.76 -21.98
CA ASN A 441 -0.03 39.03 -22.60
C ASN A 441 -1.01 40.16 -22.26
N PRO A 442 -1.08 40.60 -21.00
CA PRO A 442 -2.08 41.58 -20.55
C PRO A 442 -1.97 42.95 -21.25
N SER A 443 -0.81 43.26 -21.86
CA SER A 443 -0.59 44.48 -22.63
C SER A 443 -1.12 44.43 -24.07
N VAL A 444 -1.50 43.24 -24.57
CA VAL A 444 -1.91 43.04 -25.96
C VAL A 444 -3.40 43.26 -26.13
N ARG A 445 -3.77 44.14 -27.05
CA ARG A 445 -5.17 44.45 -27.37
C ARG A 445 -5.53 43.83 -28.70
N GLU A 446 -6.68 43.16 -28.76
CA GLU A 446 -7.15 42.41 -29.93
C GLU A 446 -7.25 43.23 -31.21
N ARG A 447 -7.57 44.53 -31.11
CA ARG A 447 -7.67 45.45 -32.26
C ARG A 447 -6.34 46.05 -32.70
N TYR A 448 -5.26 45.81 -31.97
CA TYR A 448 -3.96 46.45 -32.16
C TYR A 448 -2.82 45.42 -32.07
N LEU A 449 -2.85 44.43 -32.96
CA LEU A 449 -1.72 43.52 -33.14
C LEU A 449 -0.68 44.18 -34.04
N SER A 450 0.46 44.54 -33.47
CA SER A 450 1.59 45.10 -34.22
C SER A 450 2.45 43.99 -34.80
N VAL A 451 2.61 43.98 -36.13
CA VAL A 451 3.53 43.07 -36.83
C VAL A 451 4.94 43.24 -36.25
N GLY A 452 5.63 42.12 -36.01
CA GLY A 452 6.96 42.10 -35.38
C GLY A 452 6.95 42.08 -33.84
N SER A 453 5.82 42.36 -33.19
CA SER A 453 5.70 42.21 -31.73
C SER A 453 5.63 40.75 -31.32
N THR A 454 6.10 40.42 -30.12
CA THR A 454 6.11 39.05 -29.61
C THR A 454 4.99 38.80 -28.62
N LEU A 455 4.37 37.63 -28.72
CA LEU A 455 3.38 37.11 -27.77
C LEU A 455 3.97 35.95 -26.99
N ARG A 456 3.83 35.97 -25.68
CA ARG A 456 4.14 34.85 -24.80
C ARG A 456 3.01 33.83 -24.84
N TYR A 457 3.35 32.56 -24.99
CA TYR A 457 2.37 31.48 -24.92
C TYR A 457 2.95 30.24 -24.23
N ARG A 458 2.08 29.39 -23.69
CA ARG A 458 2.43 28.06 -23.17
C ARG A 458 1.89 27.03 -24.15
N SER A 459 2.76 26.23 -24.77
CA SER A 459 2.28 25.04 -25.49
C SER A 459 1.70 24.07 -24.47
N ARG A 460 0.59 23.40 -24.82
CA ARG A 460 0.11 22.26 -24.05
C ARG A 460 1.10 21.10 -24.13
#